data_AF-A0A964AE30-F1
#
_entry.id   AF-A0A964AE30-F1
#
_cell.length_a   1.000
_cell.length_b   1.000
_cell.length_c   1.000
_cell.angle_alpha   90.00
_cell.angle_beta   90.00
_cell.angle_gamma   90.00
#
_symmetry.space_group_name_H-M   'P 1'
#
loop_
_entity.id
_entity.type
_entity.pdbx_description
1 polymer ?
#
loop_
_entity_poly.entity_id
_entity_poly.type
_entity_poly.pdbx_seq_one_letter_code
_entity_poly.pdbx_strand_id
1 'polypeptide(L)'
;MTVRSTPWTAASLTLALLACAVVLVACAGPGRKHKHPKGRSEPQYISLDGRRTRVLWNDGDSFRVLEGPERDMKARLAGYNTLESYGPVHFWGAFHGYQLYDEAKGGQHLARSREWECRTLPGTGGYKRALIQCPELTKEIIAEGLAHVFHVGDGDPDPELMRLQLQAQRERKGIWAKGIPEWVVTSIHSYGEGGDKRKGYNRVCSTRTGKSAVIEHTAVFETCDAFCWGGSCMIYAPFDVRYGSQAKPDCLHNRPPNKMTAPPHLGFPMRRDDDRPAAQAPDGPHPAPAHVVMPVVPDPPEQFITLDGVRTRVHWSDGDSFDVLEGPDKDAGVRMAEYNSLESYGPAHFWGGFDADELYANAKEATAVARTGEWHCKKLPGSGGYGRLLVACRDLAERLLRDGLGHVFHVGKGEPDPALLAIQADAQERRVGMWSKGIPQRIVTAVHSRGEKQGEPDSNGYNRVCDTRTGKSWVREHDTTFQACDAWCDGGSCMIYVPFAQRYGDEKAWCMHMDQGNRLVSPPSRPAPLGADAPLTP
;
A
#
# COMPACT_ATOMS: atom_id res chain seq x y z
N MET A 1 -62.38 -27.66 2.04
CA MET A 1 -61.13 -27.26 2.74
C MET A 1 -61.11 -25.74 2.83
N THR A 2 -61.37 -25.21 4.02
CA THR A 2 -61.43 -23.77 4.33
C THR A 2 -60.03 -23.21 4.56
N VAL A 3 -59.63 -22.23 3.76
CA VAL A 3 -58.40 -21.44 3.97
C VAL A 3 -58.69 -20.38 5.04
N ARG A 4 -57.97 -20.44 6.16
CA ARG A 4 -57.99 -19.42 7.21
C ARG A 4 -56.90 -18.38 6.92
N SER A 5 -57.30 -17.14 6.72
CA SER A 5 -56.42 -15.96 6.75
C SER A 5 -56.20 -15.52 8.20
N THR A 6 -54.95 -15.48 8.66
CA THR A 6 -54.57 -14.87 9.94
C THR A 6 -54.22 -13.39 9.75
N PRO A 7 -54.75 -12.47 10.58
CA PRO A 7 -54.40 -11.06 10.52
C PRO A 7 -53.06 -10.82 11.21
N TRP A 8 -52.07 -10.32 10.47
CA TRP A 8 -50.86 -9.76 11.04
C TRP A 8 -51.18 -8.41 11.64
N THR A 9 -50.99 -8.28 12.94
CA THR A 9 -51.33 -7.13 13.76
C THR A 9 -50.36 -5.96 13.49
N ALA A 10 -50.91 -4.76 13.42
CA ALA A 10 -50.22 -3.49 13.21
C ALA A 10 -49.12 -3.15 14.26
N ALA A 11 -48.93 -3.99 15.28
CA ALA A 11 -47.94 -3.78 16.33
C ALA A 11 -46.49 -4.03 15.87
N SER A 12 -46.27 -4.86 14.84
CA SER A 12 -44.90 -5.18 14.38
C SER A 12 -44.26 -4.06 13.54
N LEU A 13 -45.07 -3.18 12.93
CA LEU A 13 -44.54 -2.07 12.13
C LEU A 13 -43.95 -0.95 12.99
N THR A 14 -44.50 -0.71 14.17
CA THR A 14 -44.09 0.40 15.06
C THR A 14 -42.75 0.11 15.75
N LEU A 15 -42.46 -1.16 16.07
CA LEU A 15 -41.16 -1.56 16.65
C LEU A 15 -40.02 -1.48 15.63
N ALA A 16 -40.27 -1.82 14.36
CA ALA A 16 -39.28 -1.75 13.30
C ALA A 16 -38.88 -0.30 12.96
N LEU A 17 -39.85 0.63 12.97
CA LEU A 17 -39.59 2.05 12.73
C LEU A 17 -38.79 2.71 13.86
N LEU A 18 -39.02 2.32 15.13
CA LEU A 18 -38.23 2.85 16.26
C LEU A 18 -36.78 2.33 16.23
N ALA A 19 -36.56 1.07 15.83
CA ALA A 19 -35.21 0.50 15.72
C ALA A 19 -34.40 1.17 14.61
N CYS A 20 -35.01 1.49 13.45
CA CYS A 20 -34.33 2.24 12.39
C CYS A 20 -33.96 3.68 12.79
N ALA A 21 -34.79 4.34 13.60
CA ALA A 21 -34.51 5.71 14.08
C ALA A 21 -33.33 5.76 15.05
N VAL A 22 -33.17 4.76 15.93
CA VAL A 22 -32.04 4.69 16.88
C VAL A 22 -30.71 4.40 16.16
N VAL A 23 -30.73 3.61 15.08
CA VAL A 23 -29.52 3.31 14.28
C VAL A 23 -29.08 4.52 13.44
N LEU A 24 -30.03 5.30 12.90
CA LEU A 24 -29.69 6.50 12.10
C LEU A 24 -29.07 7.65 12.94
N VAL A 25 -29.40 7.75 14.22
CA VAL A 25 -28.79 8.76 15.12
C VAL A 25 -27.38 8.35 15.56
N ALA A 26 -27.05 7.05 15.59
CA ALA A 26 -25.72 6.56 15.96
C ALA A 26 -24.66 6.67 14.83
N CYS A 27 -25.07 6.70 13.56
CA CYS A 27 -24.15 6.79 12.43
C CYS A 27 -23.82 8.22 11.98
N ALA A 28 -24.50 9.24 12.52
CA ALA A 28 -24.16 10.64 12.32
C ALA A 28 -23.09 11.09 13.33
N GLY A 29 -21.93 10.42 13.32
CA GLY A 29 -20.77 10.88 14.06
C GLY A 29 -20.37 12.28 13.55
N PRO A 30 -20.23 13.30 14.41
CA PRO A 30 -19.81 14.61 13.96
C PRO A 30 -18.43 14.48 13.34
N GLY A 31 -18.34 14.68 12.02
CA GLY A 31 -17.06 14.79 11.33
C GLY A 31 -16.24 15.88 12.02
N ARG A 32 -15.27 15.48 12.84
CA ARG A 32 -14.36 16.37 13.54
C ARG A 32 -13.52 17.12 12.51
N LYS A 33 -14.03 18.25 12.03
CA LYS A 33 -13.20 19.29 11.42
C LYS A 33 -12.34 19.87 12.54
N HIS A 34 -11.11 19.37 12.66
CA HIS A 34 -10.10 19.94 13.55
C HIS A 34 -9.74 21.36 13.08
N LYS A 35 -10.52 22.35 13.51
CA LYS A 35 -10.06 23.75 13.50
C LYS A 35 -8.96 23.85 14.54
N HIS A 36 -7.70 23.89 14.12
CA HIS A 36 -6.59 24.18 15.02
C HIS A 36 -6.78 25.58 15.63
N PRO A 37 -7.06 25.70 16.94
CA PRO A 37 -7.13 27.00 17.58
C PRO A 37 -5.73 27.62 17.56
N LYS A 38 -5.60 28.86 17.09
CA LYS A 38 -4.38 29.68 17.19
C LYS A 38 -4.14 30.16 18.64
N GLY A 39 -4.35 29.28 19.62
CA GLY A 39 -4.04 29.53 21.02
C GLY A 39 -2.58 29.21 21.31
N ARG A 40 -1.97 29.90 22.28
CA ARG A 40 -0.71 29.44 22.89
C ARG A 40 -0.92 27.98 23.29
N SER A 41 -0.07 27.08 22.80
CA SER A 41 -0.14 25.67 23.19
C SER A 41 -0.04 25.58 24.70
N GLU A 42 -0.92 24.80 25.32
CA GLU A 42 -0.82 24.53 26.75
C GLU A 42 0.59 24.02 27.11
N PRO A 43 1.12 24.41 28.28
CA PRO A 43 2.40 23.91 28.75
C PRO A 43 2.40 22.38 28.78
N GLN A 44 3.46 21.77 28.23
CA GLN A 44 3.63 20.32 28.17
C GLN A 44 4.62 19.89 29.25
N TYR A 45 4.33 18.76 29.91
CA TYR A 45 5.14 18.24 31.00
C TYR A 45 5.41 16.74 30.80
N ILE A 46 6.54 16.29 31.34
CA ILE A 46 6.86 14.89 31.61
C ILE A 46 7.36 14.78 33.04
N SER A 47 7.26 13.60 33.65
CA SER A 47 8.02 13.27 34.86
C SER A 47 9.35 12.66 34.42
N LEU A 48 10.44 13.42 34.52
CA LEU A 48 11.78 12.97 34.13
C LEU A 48 12.61 12.68 35.39
N ASP A 49 12.97 11.42 35.59
CA ASP A 49 13.72 10.95 36.76
C ASP A 49 13.04 11.35 38.08
N GLY A 50 11.69 11.23 38.11
CA GLY A 50 10.86 11.57 39.27
C GLY A 50 10.59 13.07 39.46
N ARG A 51 11.04 13.93 38.53
CA ARG A 51 10.78 15.38 38.58
C ARG A 51 9.93 15.83 37.40
N ARG A 52 8.83 16.51 37.73
CA ARG A 52 7.99 17.17 36.73
C ARG A 52 8.78 18.24 35.99
N THR A 53 8.93 18.06 34.68
CA THR A 53 9.82 18.82 33.80
C THR A 53 9.04 19.34 32.61
N ARG A 54 9.08 20.65 32.38
CA ARG A 54 8.42 21.27 31.22
C ARG A 54 9.23 21.04 29.95
N VAL A 55 8.53 20.62 28.90
CA VAL A 55 9.13 20.25 27.61
C VAL A 55 8.45 20.92 26.42
N LEU A 56 9.13 20.90 25.30
CA LEU A 56 8.59 21.19 23.97
C LEU A 56 8.81 19.98 23.07
N TRP A 57 7.74 19.29 22.70
CA TRP A 57 7.79 18.16 21.76
C TRP A 57 8.03 18.67 20.33
N ASN A 58 9.13 18.24 19.71
CA ASN A 58 9.42 18.58 18.30
C ASN A 58 8.70 17.60 17.37
N ASP A 59 8.78 16.31 17.70
CA ASP A 59 8.14 15.18 17.02
C ASP A 59 7.51 14.25 18.07
N GLY A 60 7.03 13.07 17.67
CA GLY A 60 6.51 12.08 18.63
C GLY A 60 7.60 11.26 19.35
N ASP A 61 8.87 11.37 18.95
CA ASP A 61 10.02 10.69 19.57
C ASP A 61 11.12 11.63 20.08
N SER A 62 10.90 12.96 20.04
CA SER A 62 11.91 13.94 20.43
C SER A 62 11.33 15.21 21.07
N PHE A 63 12.04 15.74 22.07
CA PHE A 63 11.64 16.96 22.77
C PHE A 63 12.84 17.78 23.26
N ARG A 64 12.57 19.02 23.68
CA ARG A 64 13.54 19.90 24.37
C ARG A 64 13.03 20.25 25.77
N VAL A 65 13.91 20.23 26.77
CA VAL A 65 13.59 20.71 28.12
C VAL A 65 13.62 22.24 28.16
N LEU A 66 12.59 22.85 28.73
CA LEU A 66 12.41 24.31 28.76
C LEU A 66 12.80 24.96 30.09
N GLU A 67 12.83 24.22 31.18
CA GLU A 67 13.10 24.73 32.53
C GLU A 67 13.83 23.70 33.40
N GLY A 68 14.38 24.15 34.53
CA GLY A 68 15.11 23.30 35.47
C GLY A 68 16.59 23.11 35.13
N PRO A 69 17.31 22.24 35.88
CA PRO A 69 18.74 22.01 35.71
C PRO A 69 19.16 21.49 34.34
N GLU A 70 18.26 20.83 33.62
CA GLU A 70 18.46 20.23 32.30
C GLU A 70 17.92 21.15 31.19
N ARG A 71 17.70 22.43 31.49
CA ARG A 71 17.25 23.42 30.49
C ARG A 71 18.10 23.34 29.23
N ASP A 72 17.41 23.38 28.09
CA ASP A 72 17.99 23.26 26.75
C ASP A 72 18.50 21.87 26.35
N MET A 73 18.40 20.87 27.23
CA MET A 73 18.62 19.48 26.87
C MET A 73 17.69 19.08 25.73
N LYS A 74 18.28 18.49 24.68
CA LYS A 74 17.55 17.82 23.60
C LYS A 74 17.49 16.34 23.92
N ALA A 75 16.30 15.76 23.86
CA ALA A 75 16.07 14.36 24.15
C ALA A 75 15.61 13.61 22.89
N ARG A 76 15.99 12.34 22.80
CA ARG A 76 15.42 11.36 21.87
C ARG A 76 14.94 10.16 22.65
N LEU A 77 13.77 9.65 22.29
CA LEU A 77 13.19 8.48 22.92
C LEU A 77 13.82 7.18 22.42
N ALA A 78 14.05 6.25 23.34
CA ALA A 78 14.63 4.95 23.06
C ALA A 78 13.58 3.93 22.56
N GLY A 79 14.01 3.04 21.67
CA GLY A 79 13.25 1.85 21.25
C GLY A 79 12.31 2.04 20.06
N TYR A 80 12.03 3.28 19.65
CA TYR A 80 11.20 3.56 18.48
C TYR A 80 11.65 4.82 17.72
N ASN A 81 11.08 4.99 16.54
CA ASN A 81 11.18 6.22 15.76
C ASN A 81 9.79 6.58 15.22
N THR A 82 9.46 7.87 15.29
CA THR A 82 8.33 8.44 14.54
C THR A 82 8.83 8.96 13.22
N LEU A 83 7.94 9.03 12.23
CA LEU A 83 8.25 9.68 10.97
C LEU A 83 8.59 11.15 11.18
N GLU A 84 9.42 11.68 10.30
CA GLU A 84 9.86 13.06 10.36
C GLU A 84 8.67 14.02 10.15
N SER A 85 8.49 14.97 11.09
CA SER A 85 7.32 15.87 11.08
C SER A 85 7.66 17.31 10.63
N TYR A 86 8.77 17.49 9.90
CA TYR A 86 9.15 18.77 9.31
C TYR A 86 8.56 19.03 7.92
N GLY A 87 7.99 18.02 7.26
CA GLY A 87 7.28 18.13 5.99
C GLY A 87 6.84 16.74 5.46
N PRO A 88 6.13 16.69 4.32
CA PRO A 88 5.65 15.46 3.67
C PRO A 88 6.75 14.61 3.03
N VAL A 89 7.79 14.25 3.79
CA VAL A 89 9.00 13.63 3.23
C VAL A 89 8.91 12.12 3.04
N HIS A 90 7.98 11.43 3.70
CA HIS A 90 7.87 9.98 3.62
C HIS A 90 6.73 9.57 2.71
N PHE A 91 6.92 8.52 1.90
CA PHE A 91 5.86 7.93 1.09
C PHE A 91 6.09 6.42 0.85
N TRP A 92 5.01 5.63 0.88
CA TRP A 92 4.98 4.20 0.56
C TRP A 92 3.56 3.69 0.38
N GLY A 93 3.43 2.51 -0.24
CA GLY A 93 2.12 1.92 -0.51
C GLY A 93 1.20 2.90 -1.24
N ALA A 94 -0.04 3.05 -0.78
CA ALA A 94 -0.98 4.05 -1.28
C ALA A 94 -0.99 5.35 -0.45
N PHE A 95 -0.01 5.55 0.43
CA PHE A 95 0.18 6.86 1.08
C PHE A 95 0.85 7.84 0.13
N HIS A 96 0.29 9.05 0.05
CA HIS A 96 1.04 10.21 -0.41
C HIS A 96 1.73 10.90 0.77
N GLY A 97 2.76 11.71 0.47
CA GLY A 97 3.60 12.40 1.47
C GLY A 97 2.85 13.06 2.64
N TYR A 98 1.77 13.80 2.34
CA TYR A 98 0.98 14.48 3.38
C TYR A 98 0.20 13.57 4.31
N GLN A 99 -0.25 12.39 3.87
CA GLN A 99 -0.97 11.49 4.76
C GLN A 99 -0.02 10.95 5.83
N LEU A 100 1.20 10.55 5.45
CA LEU A 100 2.20 10.13 6.42
C LEU A 100 2.70 11.29 7.28
N TYR A 101 2.70 12.51 6.75
CA TYR A 101 2.93 13.70 7.55
C TYR A 101 1.86 13.90 8.63
N ASP A 102 0.58 13.70 8.29
CA ASP A 102 -0.52 13.79 9.24
C ASP A 102 -0.40 12.70 10.31
N GLU A 103 -0.01 11.48 9.95
CA GLU A 103 0.29 10.41 10.92
C GLU A 103 1.48 10.77 11.83
N ALA A 104 2.54 11.35 11.28
CA ALA A 104 3.68 11.85 12.05
C ALA A 104 3.23 12.92 13.08
N LYS A 105 2.31 13.80 12.68
CA LYS A 105 1.68 14.78 13.59
C LYS A 105 0.76 14.12 14.61
N GLY A 106 0.09 13.03 14.25
CA GLY A 106 -0.63 12.16 15.20
C GLY A 106 0.29 11.70 16.34
N GLY A 107 1.49 11.20 16.01
CA GLY A 107 2.49 10.81 17.02
C GLY A 107 2.91 11.98 17.93
N GLN A 108 3.13 13.16 17.36
CA GLN A 108 3.41 14.38 18.15
C GLN A 108 2.24 14.76 19.06
N HIS A 109 1.00 14.66 18.58
CA HIS A 109 -0.19 14.95 19.36
C HIS A 109 -0.37 13.97 20.52
N LEU A 110 -0.13 12.68 20.30
CA LEU A 110 -0.17 11.66 21.35
C LEU A 110 0.88 11.95 22.43
N ALA A 111 2.13 12.23 22.04
CA ALA A 111 3.18 12.58 23.00
C ALA A 111 2.84 13.81 23.86
N ARG A 112 2.07 14.76 23.31
CA ARG A 112 1.61 15.98 24.00
C ARG A 112 0.34 15.80 24.83
N SER A 113 -0.36 14.67 24.70
CA SER A 113 -1.72 14.51 25.21
C SER A 113 -1.82 14.46 26.73
N ARG A 114 -0.75 14.03 27.40
CA ARG A 114 -0.66 13.90 28.85
C ARG A 114 0.78 13.91 29.34
N GLU A 115 0.93 13.89 30.65
CA GLU A 115 2.24 13.73 31.31
C GLU A 115 2.67 12.25 31.25
N TRP A 116 3.95 12.02 30.93
CA TRP A 116 4.53 10.69 30.80
C TRP A 116 5.65 10.50 31.83
N GLU A 117 5.68 9.32 32.45
CA GLU A 117 6.80 8.91 33.31
C GLU A 117 7.97 8.47 32.44
N CYS A 118 9.10 9.14 32.62
CA CYS A 118 10.29 9.01 31.82
C CYS A 118 11.55 8.93 32.70
N ARG A 119 12.58 8.25 32.19
CA ARG A 119 13.89 8.18 32.82
C ARG A 119 15.00 8.42 31.83
N THR A 120 16.09 9.00 32.31
CA THR A 120 17.32 9.16 31.54
C THR A 120 18.05 7.83 31.46
N LEU A 121 18.43 7.41 30.26
CA LEU A 121 19.26 6.24 30.02
C LEU A 121 20.73 6.63 29.89
N PRO A 122 21.67 5.72 30.24
CA PRO A 122 23.08 5.92 29.92
C PRO A 122 23.28 5.99 28.39
N GLY A 123 24.21 6.84 27.95
CA GLY A 123 24.58 7.00 26.54
C GLY A 123 24.03 8.28 25.90
N THR A 124 24.08 8.34 24.56
CA THR A 124 23.57 9.48 23.79
C THR A 124 22.61 8.98 22.71
N GLY A 125 21.54 9.74 22.45
CA GLY A 125 20.63 9.49 21.33
C GLY A 125 21.18 9.95 19.97
N GLY A 126 22.51 10.12 19.85
CA GLY A 126 23.16 10.79 18.72
C GLY A 126 22.94 12.31 18.73
N TYR A 127 23.70 13.04 17.89
CA TYR A 127 23.59 14.51 17.74
C TYR A 127 23.56 15.30 19.06
N LYS A 128 24.32 14.85 20.08
CA LYS A 128 24.37 15.44 21.43
C LYS A 128 23.01 15.45 22.15
N ARG A 129 22.11 14.51 21.83
CA ARG A 129 20.82 14.34 22.51
C ARG A 129 20.98 13.35 23.66
N ALA A 130 20.29 13.60 24.78
CA ALA A 130 20.10 12.62 25.82
C ALA A 130 19.20 11.48 25.31
N LEU A 131 19.48 10.25 25.74
CA LEU A 131 18.63 9.11 25.47
C LEU A 131 17.64 8.96 26.63
N ILE A 132 16.35 9.06 26.34
CA ILE A 132 15.28 9.02 27.36
C ILE A 132 14.37 7.82 27.07
N GLN A 133 13.86 7.18 28.13
CA GLN A 133 12.87 6.11 28.01
C GLN A 133 11.57 6.53 28.70
N CYS A 134 10.46 6.47 27.97
CA CYS A 134 9.11 6.70 28.48
C CYS A 134 8.24 5.47 28.16
N PRO A 135 8.26 4.41 28.99
CA PRO A 135 7.75 3.08 28.61
C PRO A 135 6.30 3.08 28.12
N GLU A 136 5.41 3.77 28.83
CA GLU A 136 3.98 3.80 28.49
C GLU A 136 3.71 4.58 27.20
N LEU A 137 4.43 5.69 26.96
CA LEU A 137 4.35 6.41 25.69
C LEU A 137 4.81 5.52 24.54
N THR A 138 5.95 4.84 24.71
CA THR A 138 6.52 3.94 23.68
C THR A 138 5.54 2.83 23.33
N LYS A 139 4.89 2.20 24.30
CA LYS A 139 3.90 1.14 24.04
C LYS A 139 2.68 1.68 23.30
N GLU A 140 2.12 2.81 23.77
CA GLU A 140 0.91 3.38 23.18
C GLU A 140 1.14 3.87 21.75
N ILE A 141 2.23 4.61 21.51
CA ILE A 141 2.52 5.16 20.17
C ILE A 141 2.78 4.07 19.12
N ILE A 142 3.38 2.94 19.53
CA ILE A 142 3.57 1.76 18.67
C ILE A 142 2.24 1.03 18.44
N ALA A 143 1.42 0.86 19.48
CA ALA A 143 0.13 0.18 19.39
C ALA A 143 -0.87 0.92 18.50
N GLU A 144 -0.80 2.24 18.47
CA GLU A 144 -1.59 3.10 17.57
C GLU A 144 -1.02 3.17 16.15
N GLY A 145 0.13 2.54 15.89
CA GLY A 145 0.78 2.57 14.58
C GLY A 145 1.30 3.95 14.18
N LEU A 146 1.57 4.83 15.15
CA LEU A 146 2.08 6.19 14.91
C LEU A 146 3.62 6.25 14.90
N ALA A 147 4.26 5.12 15.20
CA ALA A 147 5.69 4.93 15.23
C ALA A 147 6.05 3.51 14.77
N HIS A 148 7.33 3.28 14.52
CA HIS A 148 7.87 1.94 14.35
C HIS A 148 9.00 1.67 15.34
N VAL A 149 9.15 0.41 15.73
CA VAL A 149 10.26 -0.09 16.54
C VAL A 149 11.55 0.20 15.80
N PHE A 150 12.53 0.73 16.52
CA PHE A 150 13.79 1.19 15.96
C PHE A 150 14.94 0.87 16.89
N HIS A 151 15.78 -0.07 16.47
CA HIS A 151 16.97 -0.49 17.18
C HIS A 151 18.23 -0.22 16.36
N VAL A 152 19.26 0.32 16.99
CA VAL A 152 20.57 0.60 16.38
C VAL A 152 21.61 -0.25 17.09
N GLY A 153 22.39 -1.02 16.31
CA GLY A 153 23.42 -1.92 16.81
C GLY A 153 23.04 -3.39 16.71
N ASP A 154 23.85 -4.24 17.33
CA ASP A 154 23.78 -5.71 17.19
C ASP A 154 22.75 -6.37 18.12
N GLY A 155 22.18 -5.60 19.05
CA GLY A 155 21.16 -6.09 19.98
C GLY A 155 19.83 -6.41 19.29
N ASP A 156 18.96 -7.08 20.04
CA ASP A 156 17.59 -7.32 19.63
C ASP A 156 16.67 -6.19 20.13
N PRO A 157 15.67 -5.79 19.33
CA PRO A 157 14.63 -4.90 19.80
C PRO A 157 13.79 -5.57 20.88
N ASP A 158 13.11 -4.74 21.66
CA ASP A 158 12.19 -5.20 22.68
C ASP A 158 11.08 -6.08 22.04
N PRO A 159 10.95 -7.35 22.45
CA PRO A 159 9.98 -8.26 21.86
C PRO A 159 8.52 -7.84 22.13
N GLU A 160 8.25 -7.12 23.23
CA GLU A 160 6.92 -6.59 23.51
C GLU A 160 6.55 -5.50 22.49
N LEU A 161 7.48 -4.59 22.20
CA LEU A 161 7.26 -3.54 21.20
C LEU A 161 7.10 -4.13 19.80
N MET A 162 7.89 -5.14 19.45
CA MET A 162 7.72 -5.86 18.18
C MET A 162 6.34 -6.51 18.08
N ARG A 163 5.85 -7.14 19.15
CA ARG A 163 4.49 -7.72 19.18
C ARG A 163 3.42 -6.64 18.93
N LEU A 164 3.54 -5.49 19.57
CA LEU A 164 2.62 -4.35 19.40
C LEU A 164 2.67 -3.80 17.96
N GLN A 165 3.85 -3.62 17.39
CA GLN A 165 3.99 -3.17 15.99
C GLN A 165 3.35 -4.16 15.02
N LEU A 166 3.65 -5.45 15.15
CA LEU A 166 3.07 -6.48 14.27
C LEU A 166 1.53 -6.54 14.41
N GLN A 167 1.00 -6.25 15.60
CA GLN A 167 -0.43 -6.11 15.81
C GLN A 167 -0.99 -4.87 15.10
N ALA A 168 -0.39 -3.70 15.28
CA ALA A 168 -0.79 -2.46 14.59
C ALA A 168 -0.72 -2.60 13.06
N GLN A 169 0.27 -3.34 12.54
CA GLN A 169 0.39 -3.70 11.13
C GLN A 169 -0.76 -4.58 10.66
N ARG A 170 -1.10 -5.66 11.39
CA ARG A 170 -2.25 -6.52 11.06
C ARG A 170 -3.57 -5.75 11.09
N GLU A 171 -3.71 -4.83 12.04
CA GLU A 171 -4.87 -3.97 12.20
C GLU A 171 -4.86 -2.74 11.26
N ARG A 172 -3.80 -2.58 10.45
CA ARG A 172 -3.64 -1.48 9.48
C ARG A 172 -3.83 -0.09 10.13
N LYS A 173 -3.20 0.12 11.29
CA LYS A 173 -3.26 1.38 12.04
C LYS A 173 -2.19 2.38 11.62
N GLY A 174 -2.52 3.67 11.70
CA GLY A 174 -1.59 4.79 11.50
C GLY A 174 -0.76 4.67 10.23
N ILE A 175 0.57 4.68 10.37
CA ILE A 175 1.54 4.61 9.26
C ILE A 175 1.50 3.29 8.47
N TRP A 176 0.72 2.29 8.92
CA TRP A 176 0.55 0.98 8.27
C TRP A 176 -0.74 0.88 7.45
N ALA A 177 -1.62 1.88 7.52
CA ALA A 177 -2.99 1.79 7.01
C ALA A 177 -3.09 1.57 5.49
N LYS A 178 -2.09 2.01 4.73
CA LYS A 178 -2.09 1.94 3.27
C LYS A 178 -0.90 1.19 2.68
N GLY A 179 -0.30 0.30 3.45
CA GLY A 179 0.85 -0.50 3.03
C GLY A 179 1.87 -0.66 4.14
N ILE A 180 2.56 -1.80 4.14
CA ILE A 180 3.63 -2.09 5.10
C ILE A 180 4.89 -2.32 4.25
N PRO A 181 5.84 -1.38 4.21
CA PRO A 181 7.09 -1.59 3.50
C PRO A 181 7.91 -2.65 4.25
N GLU A 182 8.82 -3.34 3.56
CA GLU A 182 9.77 -4.25 4.22
C GLU A 182 10.76 -3.46 5.10
N TRP A 183 11.13 -2.28 4.63
CA TRP A 183 12.05 -1.37 5.31
C TRP A 183 11.48 0.05 5.30
N VAL A 184 11.63 0.78 6.42
CA VAL A 184 11.36 2.23 6.50
C VAL A 184 12.67 2.97 6.28
N VAL A 185 12.72 3.89 5.32
CA VAL A 185 13.82 4.85 5.21
C VAL A 185 13.67 5.87 6.34
N THR A 186 14.62 5.88 7.27
CA THR A 186 14.58 6.71 8.50
C THR A 186 15.48 7.93 8.42
N SER A 187 16.55 7.89 7.61
CA SER A 187 17.35 9.07 7.34
C SER A 187 18.10 8.96 6.01
N ILE A 188 18.36 10.11 5.40
CA ILE A 188 19.20 10.26 4.22
C ILE A 188 20.35 11.20 4.56
N HIS A 189 21.59 10.79 4.27
CA HIS A 189 22.77 11.64 4.44
C HIS A 189 23.58 11.64 3.14
N SER A 190 23.57 12.80 2.47
CA SER A 190 24.23 12.99 1.19
C SER A 190 25.75 12.89 1.31
N TYR A 191 26.41 12.47 0.24
CA TYR A 191 27.87 12.51 0.19
C TYR A 191 28.37 13.96 0.35
N GLY A 192 29.36 14.14 1.24
CA GLY A 192 29.88 15.47 1.60
C GLY A 192 29.13 16.19 2.72
N GLU A 193 28.01 15.65 3.21
CA GLU A 193 27.28 16.18 4.37
C GLU A 193 28.06 15.87 5.67
N GLY A 194 29.05 16.71 6.02
CA GLY A 194 29.78 16.58 7.30
C GLY A 194 31.22 17.11 7.36
N GLY A 195 31.75 17.72 6.30
CA GLY A 195 33.18 18.06 6.23
C GLY A 195 34.07 16.83 5.94
N ASP A 196 35.30 17.10 5.49
CA ASP A 196 36.20 16.18 4.77
C ASP A 196 35.99 14.65 4.92
N LYS A 197 35.80 14.00 3.76
CA LYS A 197 35.99 12.56 3.45
C LYS A 197 35.03 11.54 4.07
N ARG A 198 33.89 11.93 4.66
CA ARG A 198 32.88 10.93 5.04
C ARG A 198 32.05 10.50 3.82
N LYS A 199 31.94 9.18 3.63
CA LYS A 199 30.93 8.60 2.72
C LYS A 199 29.54 9.07 3.15
N GLY A 200 28.65 9.25 2.18
CA GLY A 200 27.23 9.40 2.45
C GLY A 200 26.68 8.10 3.02
N TYR A 201 25.58 8.20 3.76
CA TYR A 201 24.89 7.01 4.23
C TYR A 201 23.39 7.25 4.39
N ASN A 202 22.60 6.24 4.11
CA ASN A 202 21.18 6.24 4.41
C ASN A 202 20.91 5.23 5.51
N ARG A 203 19.93 5.51 6.38
CA ARG A 203 19.50 4.56 7.40
C ARG A 203 18.13 4.02 7.05
N VAL A 204 18.03 2.70 7.10
CA VAL A 204 16.78 1.96 6.88
C VAL A 204 16.47 1.12 8.12
N CYS A 205 15.20 0.83 8.38
CA CYS A 205 14.77 0.02 9.51
C CYS A 205 13.77 -1.05 9.08
N SER A 206 14.03 -2.31 9.41
CA SER A 206 13.15 -3.42 9.04
C SER A 206 11.83 -3.33 9.81
N THR A 207 10.71 -3.38 9.11
CA THR A 207 9.38 -3.40 9.74
C THR A 207 9.04 -4.75 10.35
N ARG A 208 9.79 -5.80 10.01
CA ARG A 208 9.63 -7.15 10.53
C ARG A 208 10.43 -7.40 11.79
N THR A 209 11.65 -6.84 11.85
CA THR A 209 12.57 -7.12 12.96
C THR A 209 12.87 -5.91 13.82
N GLY A 210 12.51 -4.69 13.44
CA GLY A 210 12.83 -3.46 14.18
C GLY A 210 14.31 -3.06 14.15
N LYS A 211 15.18 -3.86 13.50
CA LYS A 211 16.61 -3.58 13.39
C LYS A 211 16.88 -2.55 12.29
N SER A 212 17.77 -1.61 12.57
CA SER A 212 18.24 -0.64 11.58
C SER A 212 19.53 -1.08 10.90
N ALA A 213 19.66 -0.73 9.63
CA ALA A 213 20.86 -0.94 8.82
C ALA A 213 21.32 0.40 8.21
N VAL A 214 22.62 0.49 7.97
CA VAL A 214 23.25 1.62 7.28
C VAL A 214 23.59 1.20 5.86
N ILE A 215 23.18 2.01 4.89
CA ILE A 215 23.49 1.84 3.47
C ILE A 215 24.51 2.93 3.12
N GLU A 216 25.80 2.58 3.05
CA GLU A 216 26.83 3.52 2.63
C GLU A 216 26.76 3.81 1.13
N HIS A 217 27.04 5.04 0.72
CA HIS A 217 27.10 5.44 -0.69
C HIS A 217 28.01 6.66 -0.92
N THR A 218 28.29 6.94 -2.19
CA THR A 218 28.94 8.17 -2.67
C THR A 218 27.98 9.10 -3.41
N ALA A 219 26.68 8.76 -3.45
CA ALA A 219 25.66 9.59 -4.07
C ALA A 219 25.54 10.94 -3.36
N VAL A 220 25.51 12.01 -4.16
CA VAL A 220 25.16 13.36 -3.74
C VAL A 220 23.68 13.56 -4.07
N PHE A 221 22.88 13.83 -3.04
CA PHE A 221 21.48 14.18 -3.20
C PHE A 221 21.32 15.70 -3.27
N GLU A 222 20.57 16.16 -4.27
CA GLU A 222 20.06 17.52 -4.35
C GLU A 222 18.82 17.69 -3.45
N THR A 223 18.54 18.92 -3.04
CA THR A 223 17.34 19.19 -2.24
C THR A 223 16.10 18.77 -3.02
N CYS A 224 15.20 18.02 -2.36
CA CYS A 224 14.01 17.40 -2.94
C CYS A 224 14.24 16.11 -3.74
N ASP A 225 15.46 15.58 -3.82
CA ASP A 225 15.69 14.21 -4.27
C ASP A 225 15.02 13.20 -3.33
N ALA A 226 14.76 12.00 -3.83
CA ALA A 226 14.23 10.91 -3.03
C ALA A 226 15.19 9.72 -3.00
N PHE A 227 15.25 9.05 -1.85
CA PHE A 227 15.86 7.74 -1.70
C PHE A 227 14.81 6.72 -1.30
N CYS A 228 14.77 5.60 -2.03
CA CYS A 228 13.81 4.52 -1.82
C CYS A 228 14.51 3.21 -1.49
N TRP A 229 13.99 2.48 -0.51
CA TRP A 229 14.51 1.18 -0.10
C TRP A 229 13.41 0.32 0.52
N GLY A 230 13.30 -0.94 0.09
CA GLY A 230 12.38 -1.91 0.71
C GLY A 230 10.93 -1.48 0.75
N GLY A 231 10.46 -0.74 -0.27
CA GLY A 231 9.08 -0.25 -0.38
C GLY A 231 8.78 1.06 0.35
N SER A 232 9.76 1.67 1.03
CA SER A 232 9.65 3.01 1.62
C SER A 232 10.56 4.01 0.93
N CYS A 233 10.11 5.25 0.83
CA CYS A 233 10.91 6.35 0.31
C CYS A 233 10.92 7.52 1.28
N MET A 234 12.00 8.30 1.21
CA MET A 234 12.15 9.55 1.94
C MET A 234 12.74 10.63 1.02
N ILE A 235 12.34 11.88 1.23
CA ILE A 235 12.87 13.04 0.52
C ILE A 235 14.06 13.62 1.26
N TYR A 236 15.13 13.83 0.52
CA TYR A 236 16.30 14.53 0.99
C TYR A 236 16.03 16.03 1.09
N ALA A 237 16.30 16.58 2.27
CA ALA A 237 16.36 18.00 2.51
C ALA A 237 17.56 18.26 3.42
N PRO A 238 18.49 19.15 3.07
CA PRO A 238 19.63 19.49 3.92
C PRO A 238 19.19 19.99 5.30
N PHE A 239 20.02 19.79 6.34
CA PHE A 239 19.68 20.14 7.72
C PHE A 239 19.33 21.62 7.91
N ASP A 240 20.13 22.51 7.34
CA ASP A 240 19.96 23.97 7.35
C ASP A 240 18.69 24.42 6.62
N VAL A 241 18.28 23.70 5.59
CA VAL A 241 17.01 23.96 4.89
C VAL A 241 15.81 23.45 5.70
N ARG A 242 15.95 22.30 6.40
CA ARG A 242 14.88 21.71 7.23
C ARG A 242 14.55 22.54 8.47
N TYR A 243 15.58 23.01 9.17
CA TYR A 243 15.48 23.60 10.51
C TYR A 243 16.08 25.00 10.64
N GLY A 244 16.71 25.54 9.59
CA GLY A 244 17.31 26.87 9.61
C GLY A 244 16.29 27.99 9.37
N SER A 245 16.82 29.21 9.22
CA SER A 245 16.03 30.42 8.92
C SER A 245 15.66 30.56 7.45
N GLN A 246 16.17 29.68 6.59
CA GLN A 246 15.87 29.69 5.16
C GLN A 246 14.43 29.27 4.90
N ALA A 247 13.87 29.73 3.78
CA ALA A 247 12.58 29.25 3.31
C ALA A 247 12.67 27.74 3.07
N LYS A 248 11.67 27.00 3.55
CA LYS A 248 11.54 25.57 3.22
C LYS A 248 11.49 25.42 1.69
N PRO A 249 12.01 24.33 1.11
CA PRO A 249 11.94 24.11 -0.32
C PRO A 249 10.51 23.71 -0.68
N ASP A 250 10.14 23.90 -1.96
CA ASP A 250 8.78 23.68 -2.42
C ASP A 250 8.26 22.26 -2.17
N CYS A 251 9.12 21.24 -2.22
CA CYS A 251 8.75 19.86 -1.89
C CYS A 251 8.31 19.66 -0.43
N LEU A 252 8.65 20.58 0.49
CA LEU A 252 8.19 20.53 1.88
C LEU A 252 7.01 21.47 2.15
N HIS A 253 6.60 22.27 1.17
CA HIS A 253 5.49 23.20 1.31
C HIS A 253 4.15 22.55 1.03
N ASN A 254 3.19 22.78 1.93
CA ASN A 254 1.80 22.33 1.84
C ASN A 254 1.00 23.08 0.76
N ARG A 255 1.44 22.97 -0.51
CA ARG A 255 0.74 23.50 -1.68
C ARG A 255 0.26 22.34 -2.57
N PRO A 256 -1.01 22.34 -3.00
CA PRO A 256 -1.45 21.45 -4.05
C PRO A 256 -0.81 21.86 -5.39
N PRO A 257 -0.32 20.94 -6.24
CA PRO A 257 -0.30 19.49 -6.11
C PRO A 257 1.14 18.99 -5.99
N ASN A 258 1.85 19.22 -4.88
CA ASN A 258 3.03 18.40 -4.58
C ASN A 258 2.57 17.02 -4.11
N LYS A 259 1.93 16.28 -5.03
CA LYS A 259 1.66 14.85 -4.93
C LYS A 259 2.99 14.17 -5.21
N MET A 260 3.83 14.11 -4.19
CA MET A 260 5.01 13.27 -4.21
C MET A 260 4.52 11.83 -4.06
N THR A 261 3.93 11.32 -5.13
CA THR A 261 3.81 9.90 -5.40
C THR A 261 5.21 9.38 -5.67
N ALA A 262 5.46 8.12 -5.32
CA ALA A 262 6.73 7.51 -5.63
C ALA A 262 7.03 7.68 -7.13
N PRO A 263 8.18 8.26 -7.52
CA PRO A 263 8.45 8.52 -8.91
C PRO A 263 8.33 7.22 -9.74
N PRO A 264 7.77 7.26 -10.97
CA PRO A 264 7.61 6.08 -11.82
C PRO A 264 8.91 5.32 -12.14
N HIS A 265 10.09 5.90 -11.88
CA HIS A 265 11.39 5.28 -12.12
C HIS A 265 11.79 4.18 -11.11
N LEU A 266 10.94 3.82 -10.16
CA LEU A 266 11.13 2.64 -9.29
C LEU A 266 10.85 1.30 -10.00
N GLY A 267 10.66 1.31 -11.33
CA GLY A 267 10.48 0.14 -12.19
C GLY A 267 11.64 -0.20 -13.14
N PHE A 268 12.79 0.47 -13.10
CA PHE A 268 13.99 0.05 -13.85
C PHE A 268 15.06 -0.53 -12.90
N PRO A 269 15.84 -1.53 -13.36
CA PRO A 269 16.95 -2.06 -12.59
C PRO A 269 17.91 -0.92 -12.30
N MET A 270 18.50 -0.93 -11.10
CA MET A 270 19.63 -0.05 -10.78
C MET A 270 20.62 -0.10 -11.94
N ARG A 271 20.89 1.05 -12.57
CA ARG A 271 21.95 1.17 -13.58
C ARG A 271 23.23 0.56 -13.00
N ARG A 272 23.74 -0.48 -13.64
CA ARG A 272 25.15 -0.86 -13.48
C ARG A 272 26.00 0.27 -14.07
N ASP A 273 27.11 0.59 -13.43
CA ASP A 273 28.02 1.69 -13.80
C ASP A 273 28.70 1.54 -15.18
N ASP A 274 28.32 0.56 -16.01
CA ASP A 274 29.04 0.22 -17.24
C ASP A 274 28.60 1.05 -18.47
N ASP A 275 27.53 1.85 -18.40
CA ASP A 275 27.03 2.64 -19.54
C ASP A 275 27.25 4.16 -19.38
N ARG A 276 28.52 4.60 -19.31
CA ARG A 276 28.87 5.98 -19.66
C ARG A 276 29.47 6.04 -21.08
N PRO A 277 28.99 6.94 -21.96
CA PRO A 277 29.77 7.30 -23.14
C PRO A 277 31.08 7.99 -22.70
N ALA A 278 32.17 7.59 -23.32
CA ALA A 278 33.53 8.05 -23.02
C ALA A 278 33.65 9.58 -23.13
N ALA A 279 33.66 10.25 -21.98
CA ALA A 279 34.21 11.60 -21.86
C ALA A 279 35.69 11.46 -21.47
N GLN A 280 36.55 12.12 -22.26
CA GLN A 280 38.01 12.10 -22.17
C GLN A 280 38.51 12.43 -20.75
N ALA A 281 39.40 11.59 -20.24
CA ALA A 281 40.09 11.79 -18.96
C ALA A 281 41.30 12.74 -19.13
N PRO A 282 41.62 13.58 -18.12
CA PRO A 282 42.96 14.13 -17.97
C PRO A 282 43.91 13.09 -17.34
N ASP A 283 45.13 13.04 -17.88
CA ASP A 283 46.19 12.09 -17.54
C ASP A 283 46.68 12.20 -16.08
N GLY A 284 46.69 11.07 -15.37
CA GLY A 284 47.40 10.89 -14.11
C GLY A 284 47.17 9.49 -13.50
N PRO A 285 48.22 8.77 -13.03
CA PRO A 285 48.10 7.40 -12.56
C PRO A 285 47.48 7.35 -11.16
N HIS A 286 46.19 7.06 -11.08
CA HIS A 286 45.55 6.63 -9.85
C HIS A 286 45.69 5.11 -9.68
N PRO A 287 45.95 4.60 -8.46
CA PRO A 287 45.90 3.17 -8.19
C PRO A 287 44.49 2.67 -8.49
N ALA A 288 44.40 1.56 -9.25
CA ALA A 288 43.12 0.94 -9.58
C ALA A 288 42.31 0.70 -8.29
N PRO A 289 41.10 1.22 -8.17
CA PRO A 289 40.26 0.97 -7.02
C PRO A 289 39.96 -0.52 -6.96
N ALA A 290 40.16 -1.12 -5.80
CA ALA A 290 39.61 -2.45 -5.52
C ALA A 290 38.11 -2.39 -5.81
N HIS A 291 37.64 -3.20 -6.76
CA HIS A 291 36.22 -3.33 -7.09
C HIS A 291 35.46 -3.66 -5.81
N VAL A 292 34.77 -2.68 -5.27
CA VAL A 292 33.82 -2.89 -4.19
C VAL A 292 32.64 -3.63 -4.83
N VAL A 293 32.57 -4.93 -4.56
CA VAL A 293 31.40 -5.75 -4.89
C VAL A 293 30.21 -5.11 -4.19
N MET A 294 29.29 -4.54 -4.97
CA MET A 294 28.01 -4.07 -4.44
C MET A 294 27.35 -5.25 -3.70
N PRO A 295 26.76 -5.05 -2.50
CA PRO A 295 25.84 -6.04 -1.98
C PRO A 295 24.70 -6.14 -3.00
N VAL A 296 24.64 -7.28 -3.69
CA VAL A 296 23.53 -7.67 -4.55
C VAL A 296 22.27 -7.46 -3.72
N VAL A 297 21.37 -6.57 -4.16
CA VAL A 297 20.00 -6.55 -3.63
C VAL A 297 19.54 -7.99 -3.76
N PRO A 298 19.28 -8.70 -2.64
CA PRO A 298 18.96 -10.10 -2.74
C PRO A 298 17.79 -10.20 -3.72
N ASP A 299 17.96 -11.05 -4.73
CA ASP A 299 16.86 -11.35 -5.65
C ASP A 299 15.62 -11.64 -4.79
N PRO A 300 14.43 -11.19 -5.23
CA PRO A 300 13.21 -11.53 -4.51
C PRO A 300 13.25 -13.04 -4.22
N PRO A 301 12.92 -13.46 -2.99
CA PRO A 301 13.11 -14.84 -2.57
C PRO A 301 12.49 -15.76 -3.62
N GLU A 302 13.20 -16.82 -3.98
CA GLU A 302 12.73 -17.76 -4.98
C GLU A 302 11.29 -18.20 -4.67
N GLN A 303 10.42 -18.10 -5.67
CA GLN A 303 9.00 -18.33 -5.53
C GLN A 303 8.70 -19.76 -5.97
N PHE A 304 8.03 -20.53 -5.12
CA PHE A 304 7.73 -21.94 -5.39
C PHE A 304 6.26 -22.25 -5.20
N ILE A 305 5.77 -23.20 -5.99
CA ILE A 305 4.50 -23.89 -5.80
C ILE A 305 4.74 -25.39 -5.83
N THR A 306 3.79 -26.17 -5.34
CA THR A 306 3.70 -27.62 -5.61
C THR A 306 2.68 -27.83 -6.72
N LEU A 307 3.13 -28.04 -7.96
CA LEU A 307 2.28 -28.30 -9.12
C LEU A 307 2.20 -29.81 -9.39
N ASP A 308 1.01 -30.40 -9.25
CA ASP A 308 0.78 -31.85 -9.40
C ASP A 308 1.73 -32.71 -8.52
N GLY A 309 2.04 -32.22 -7.32
CA GLY A 309 2.94 -32.89 -6.37
C GLY A 309 4.43 -32.64 -6.60
N VAL A 310 4.80 -31.86 -7.62
CA VAL A 310 6.19 -31.48 -7.91
C VAL A 310 6.42 -30.04 -7.46
N ARG A 311 7.46 -29.80 -6.66
CA ARG A 311 7.89 -28.45 -6.31
C ARG A 311 8.46 -27.77 -7.54
N THR A 312 7.91 -26.61 -7.90
CA THR A 312 8.16 -25.91 -9.17
C THR A 312 8.40 -24.44 -8.90
N ARG A 313 9.54 -23.92 -9.36
CA ARG A 313 9.86 -22.50 -9.34
C ARG A 313 9.03 -21.73 -10.36
N VAL A 314 8.48 -20.60 -9.92
CA VAL A 314 7.56 -19.77 -10.70
C VAL A 314 7.92 -18.29 -10.61
N HIS A 315 7.31 -17.47 -11.48
CA HIS A 315 7.30 -16.01 -11.37
C HIS A 315 5.86 -15.51 -11.34
N TRP A 316 5.41 -14.97 -10.21
CA TRP A 316 4.08 -14.38 -10.09
C TRP A 316 4.02 -13.01 -10.74
N SER A 317 3.19 -12.88 -11.78
CA SER A 317 2.89 -11.61 -12.47
C SER A 317 1.73 -10.87 -11.79
N ASP A 318 0.71 -11.60 -11.37
CA ASP A 318 -0.48 -11.10 -10.66
C ASP A 318 -0.84 -12.00 -9.47
N GLY A 319 -1.93 -11.72 -8.76
CA GLY A 319 -2.42 -12.57 -7.67
C GLY A 319 -3.01 -13.92 -8.14
N ASP A 320 -3.27 -14.07 -9.44
CA ASP A 320 -3.91 -15.26 -10.03
C ASP A 320 -3.18 -15.82 -11.25
N SER A 321 -2.01 -15.26 -11.59
CA SER A 321 -1.27 -15.56 -12.81
C SER A 321 0.23 -15.60 -12.55
N PHE A 322 0.91 -16.56 -13.17
CA PHE A 322 2.35 -16.77 -13.02
C PHE A 322 2.94 -17.49 -14.23
N ASP A 323 4.26 -17.39 -14.40
CA ASP A 323 5.02 -18.15 -15.39
C ASP A 323 5.81 -19.27 -14.72
N VAL A 324 5.86 -20.44 -15.34
CA VAL A 324 6.64 -21.59 -14.86
C VAL A 324 8.09 -21.44 -15.32
N LEU A 325 9.03 -21.43 -14.38
CA LEU A 325 10.45 -21.19 -14.68
C LEU A 325 11.27 -22.47 -14.84
N GLU A 326 10.73 -23.62 -14.42
CA GLU A 326 11.42 -24.91 -14.44
C GLU A 326 10.46 -26.10 -14.55
N GLY A 327 11.00 -27.28 -14.89
CA GLY A 327 10.23 -28.51 -14.98
C GLY A 327 9.56 -28.73 -16.36
N PRO A 328 8.64 -29.71 -16.45
CA PRO A 328 8.03 -30.11 -17.72
C PRO A 328 7.18 -29.03 -18.41
N ASP A 329 6.67 -28.07 -17.63
CA ASP A 329 5.82 -26.98 -18.11
C ASP A 329 6.59 -25.66 -18.21
N LYS A 330 7.93 -25.69 -18.30
CA LYS A 330 8.78 -24.49 -18.38
C LYS A 330 8.31 -23.55 -19.50
N ASP A 331 8.34 -22.25 -19.21
CA ASP A 331 7.96 -21.14 -20.08
C ASP A 331 6.44 -21.08 -20.36
N ALA A 332 5.64 -21.95 -19.73
CA ALA A 332 4.19 -21.84 -19.78
C ALA A 332 3.70 -20.72 -18.86
N GLY A 333 2.88 -19.83 -19.41
CA GLY A 333 2.05 -18.92 -18.63
C GLY A 333 0.87 -19.69 -18.01
N VAL A 334 0.50 -19.33 -16.79
CA VAL A 334 -0.51 -20.03 -16.01
C VAL A 334 -1.58 -19.05 -15.52
N ARG A 335 -2.83 -19.52 -15.50
CA ARG A 335 -3.97 -18.82 -14.90
C ARG A 335 -4.67 -19.73 -13.89
N MET A 336 -5.04 -19.17 -12.73
CA MET A 336 -5.85 -19.88 -11.75
C MET A 336 -7.30 -20.05 -12.23
N ALA A 337 -7.88 -21.21 -11.94
CA ALA A 337 -9.30 -21.48 -12.12
C ALA A 337 -10.12 -21.07 -10.89
N GLU A 338 -11.41 -20.81 -11.10
CA GLU A 338 -12.41 -20.48 -10.06
C GLU A 338 -12.13 -19.20 -9.25
N TYR A 339 -11.05 -18.48 -9.53
CA TYR A 339 -10.60 -17.31 -8.80
C TYR A 339 -10.03 -16.26 -9.74
N ASN A 340 -10.23 -14.99 -9.42
CA ASN A 340 -9.62 -13.86 -10.09
C ASN A 340 -9.20 -12.78 -9.08
N SER A 341 -7.95 -12.33 -9.18
CA SER A 341 -7.51 -11.08 -8.55
C SER A 341 -7.77 -9.91 -9.49
N LEU A 342 -7.89 -8.70 -8.93
CA LEU A 342 -7.88 -7.50 -9.75
C LEU A 342 -6.57 -7.37 -10.53
N GLU A 343 -6.64 -6.71 -11.68
CA GLU A 343 -5.51 -6.53 -12.57
C GLU A 343 -4.40 -5.68 -11.91
N SER A 344 -3.14 -6.17 -11.93
CA SER A 344 -2.01 -5.45 -11.31
C SER A 344 -1.12 -4.72 -12.34
N TYR A 345 -1.55 -4.55 -13.58
CA TYR A 345 -0.79 -3.76 -14.57
C TYR A 345 -1.02 -2.24 -14.44
N GLY A 346 -2.05 -1.81 -13.70
CA GLY A 346 -2.26 -0.42 -13.28
C GLY A 346 -3.67 -0.16 -12.71
N PRO A 347 -3.99 1.11 -12.37
CA PRO A 347 -5.25 1.51 -11.74
C PRO A 347 -6.42 1.46 -12.73
N ALA A 348 -6.92 0.26 -13.01
CA ALA A 348 -7.97 0.05 -14.00
C ALA A 348 -9.39 -0.02 -13.41
N HIS A 349 -9.54 -0.38 -12.13
CA HIS A 349 -10.85 -0.72 -11.55
C HIS A 349 -11.33 0.33 -10.55
N PHE A 350 -12.63 0.62 -10.49
CA PHE A 350 -13.21 1.49 -9.45
C PHE A 350 -14.68 1.14 -9.14
N TRP A 351 -15.07 1.24 -7.88
CA TRP A 351 -16.46 1.06 -7.41
C TRP A 351 -16.69 1.56 -5.99
N GLY A 352 -17.95 1.75 -5.62
CA GLY A 352 -18.32 2.18 -4.28
C GLY A 352 -17.62 3.49 -3.93
N GLY A 353 -16.85 3.48 -2.83
CA GLY A 353 -15.98 4.58 -2.43
C GLY A 353 -14.50 4.40 -2.78
N PHE A 354 -14.14 3.37 -3.55
CA PHE A 354 -12.78 3.18 -4.03
C PHE A 354 -12.48 4.01 -5.27
N ASP A 355 -11.32 4.63 -5.28
CA ASP A 355 -10.67 5.04 -6.53
C ASP A 355 -9.82 3.90 -7.12
N ALA A 356 -9.25 4.15 -8.29
CA ALA A 356 -8.52 3.13 -9.02
C ALA A 356 -7.15 2.79 -8.44
N ASP A 357 -6.52 3.75 -7.75
CA ASP A 357 -5.22 3.54 -7.09
C ASP A 357 -5.38 2.64 -5.86
N GLU A 358 -6.48 2.80 -5.12
CA GLU A 358 -6.77 1.97 -3.94
C GLU A 358 -7.07 0.51 -4.30
N LEU A 359 -7.78 0.27 -5.41
CA LEU A 359 -8.02 -1.10 -5.88
C LEU A 359 -6.78 -1.71 -6.53
N TYR A 360 -5.96 -0.90 -7.18
CA TYR A 360 -4.64 -1.31 -7.64
C TYR A 360 -3.73 -1.73 -6.47
N ALA A 361 -3.79 -1.03 -5.33
CA ALA A 361 -3.06 -1.44 -4.14
C ALA A 361 -3.52 -2.82 -3.62
N ASN A 362 -4.83 -3.11 -3.66
CA ASN A 362 -5.34 -4.46 -3.35
C ASN A 362 -4.82 -5.51 -4.34
N ALA A 363 -4.77 -5.20 -5.64
CA ALA A 363 -4.19 -6.09 -6.66
C ALA A 363 -2.72 -6.41 -6.37
N LYS A 364 -1.93 -5.39 -6.00
CA LYS A 364 -0.51 -5.58 -5.63
C LYS A 364 -0.33 -6.35 -4.34
N GLU A 365 -1.22 -6.17 -3.37
CA GLU A 365 -1.22 -6.98 -2.16
C GLU A 365 -1.53 -8.45 -2.47
N ALA A 366 -2.44 -8.74 -3.39
CA ALA A 366 -2.70 -10.10 -3.86
C ALA A 366 -1.44 -10.76 -4.44
N THR A 367 -0.71 -10.05 -5.31
CA THR A 367 0.57 -10.52 -5.86
C THR A 367 1.61 -10.76 -4.76
N ALA A 368 1.70 -9.85 -3.78
CA ALA A 368 2.64 -9.98 -2.67
C ALA A 368 2.34 -11.22 -1.80
N VAL A 369 1.06 -11.48 -1.51
CA VAL A 369 0.64 -12.70 -0.80
C VAL A 369 1.05 -13.93 -1.62
N ALA A 370 0.71 -13.99 -2.90
CA ALA A 370 1.07 -15.11 -3.77
C ALA A 370 2.58 -15.38 -3.82
N ARG A 371 3.42 -14.33 -3.79
CA ARG A 371 4.89 -14.48 -3.80
C ARG A 371 5.50 -15.01 -2.50
N THR A 372 4.79 -14.96 -1.38
CA THR A 372 5.36 -15.25 -0.05
C THR A 372 4.99 -16.62 0.50
N GLY A 373 4.02 -17.31 -0.11
CA GLY A 373 3.62 -18.66 0.31
C GLY A 373 4.13 -19.75 -0.63
N GLU A 374 4.00 -20.99 -0.17
CA GLU A 374 4.16 -22.20 -0.96
C GLU A 374 2.77 -22.81 -1.16
N TRP A 375 2.31 -22.85 -2.40
CA TRP A 375 0.91 -23.14 -2.74
C TRP A 375 0.77 -24.48 -3.44
N HIS A 376 -0.33 -25.18 -3.19
CA HIS A 376 -0.60 -26.48 -3.80
C HIS A 376 -1.54 -26.32 -4.98
N CYS A 377 -0.98 -26.52 -6.16
CA CYS A 377 -1.65 -26.34 -7.44
C CYS A 377 -1.84 -27.68 -8.16
N LYS A 378 -2.96 -27.84 -8.84
CA LYS A 378 -3.25 -28.98 -9.69
C LYS A 378 -3.57 -28.53 -11.11
N LYS A 379 -2.97 -29.14 -12.12
CA LYS A 379 -3.33 -28.87 -13.52
C LYS A 379 -4.76 -29.35 -13.79
N LEU A 380 -5.53 -28.50 -14.46
CA LEU A 380 -6.88 -28.82 -14.91
C LEU A 380 -6.88 -29.11 -16.42
N PRO A 381 -7.82 -29.93 -16.91
CA PRO A 381 -8.01 -30.07 -18.34
C PRO A 381 -8.47 -28.74 -18.95
N GLY A 382 -7.98 -28.44 -20.16
CA GLY A 382 -8.34 -27.23 -20.90
C GLY A 382 -7.21 -26.20 -20.97
N SER A 383 -7.54 -25.00 -21.46
CA SER A 383 -6.62 -23.85 -21.48
C SER A 383 -7.21 -22.70 -20.68
N GLY A 384 -6.36 -21.91 -20.04
CA GLY A 384 -6.75 -20.65 -19.41
C GLY A 384 -6.99 -19.51 -20.42
N GLY A 385 -7.10 -19.83 -21.72
CA GLY A 385 -7.06 -18.85 -22.80
C GLY A 385 -5.64 -18.38 -23.10
N TYR A 386 -5.43 -17.80 -24.29
CA TYR A 386 -4.14 -17.25 -24.74
C TYR A 386 -2.95 -18.24 -24.61
N GLY A 387 -3.20 -19.54 -24.75
CA GLY A 387 -2.17 -20.58 -24.62
C GLY A 387 -1.71 -20.85 -23.18
N ARG A 388 -2.38 -20.30 -22.17
CA ARG A 388 -2.03 -20.51 -20.76
C ARG A 388 -2.53 -21.85 -20.22
N LEU A 389 -1.78 -22.45 -19.30
CA LEU A 389 -2.25 -23.56 -18.49
C LEU A 389 -3.33 -23.08 -17.53
N LEU A 390 -4.32 -23.94 -17.27
CA LEU A 390 -5.34 -23.72 -16.25
C LEU A 390 -4.99 -24.56 -15.02
N VAL A 391 -4.88 -23.94 -13.86
CA VAL A 391 -4.53 -24.64 -12.60
C VAL A 391 -5.51 -24.30 -11.48
N ALA A 392 -5.74 -25.24 -10.57
CA ALA A 392 -6.43 -25.00 -9.31
C ALA A 392 -5.42 -24.91 -8.17
N CYS A 393 -5.18 -23.72 -7.63
CA CYS A 393 -4.37 -23.50 -6.43
C CYS A 393 -5.30 -23.16 -5.25
N ARG A 394 -5.90 -24.19 -4.64
CA ARG A 394 -7.03 -24.02 -3.73
C ARG A 394 -6.66 -23.26 -2.46
N ASP A 395 -5.54 -23.60 -1.84
CA ASP A 395 -5.04 -22.95 -0.62
C ASP A 395 -4.73 -21.46 -0.83
N LEU A 396 -4.15 -21.10 -1.98
CA LEU A 396 -3.95 -19.71 -2.38
C LEU A 396 -5.28 -18.98 -2.59
N ALA A 397 -6.22 -19.57 -3.34
CA ALA A 397 -7.53 -18.96 -3.59
C ALA A 397 -8.29 -18.71 -2.28
N GLU A 398 -8.34 -19.69 -1.38
CA GLU A 398 -8.96 -19.55 -0.06
C GLU A 398 -8.30 -18.44 0.77
N ARG A 399 -6.96 -18.33 0.72
CA ARG A 399 -6.22 -17.27 1.40
C ARG A 399 -6.58 -15.89 0.85
N LEU A 400 -6.49 -15.70 -0.46
CA LEU A 400 -6.74 -14.40 -1.09
C LEU A 400 -8.20 -13.97 -0.92
N LEU A 401 -9.16 -14.88 -1.05
CA LEU A 401 -10.58 -14.59 -0.82
C LEU A 401 -10.85 -14.16 0.63
N ARG A 402 -10.25 -14.85 1.61
CA ARG A 402 -10.42 -14.53 3.04
C ARG A 402 -9.91 -13.14 3.41
N ASP A 403 -8.85 -12.70 2.74
CA ASP A 403 -8.24 -11.38 2.91
C ASP A 403 -8.95 -10.30 2.04
N GLY A 404 -9.89 -10.69 1.19
CA GLY A 404 -10.61 -9.78 0.29
C GLY A 404 -9.75 -9.25 -0.85
N LEU A 405 -8.78 -10.03 -1.32
CA LEU A 405 -7.80 -9.64 -2.35
C LEU A 405 -8.16 -10.16 -3.76
N GLY A 406 -9.35 -10.72 -3.92
CA GLY A 406 -9.91 -11.15 -5.18
C GLY A 406 -11.33 -11.66 -5.01
N HIS A 407 -11.85 -12.31 -6.04
CA HIS A 407 -13.20 -12.86 -6.06
C HIS A 407 -13.27 -14.21 -6.78
N VAL A 408 -14.30 -15.00 -6.45
CA VAL A 408 -14.67 -16.21 -7.17
C VAL A 408 -15.00 -15.83 -8.60
N PHE A 409 -14.43 -16.58 -9.54
CA PHE A 409 -14.53 -16.30 -10.97
C PHE A 409 -14.62 -17.61 -11.76
N HIS A 410 -15.84 -17.96 -12.13
CA HIS A 410 -16.14 -19.16 -12.91
C HIS A 410 -16.55 -18.81 -14.33
N VAL A 411 -15.93 -19.47 -15.30
CA VAL A 411 -16.22 -19.29 -16.73
C VAL A 411 -16.69 -20.62 -17.32
N GLY A 412 -17.84 -20.61 -17.99
CA GLY A 412 -18.34 -21.75 -18.75
C GLY A 412 -19.59 -22.41 -18.15
N LYS A 413 -19.79 -23.69 -18.51
CA LYS A 413 -20.93 -24.50 -18.07
C LYS A 413 -20.56 -25.19 -16.75
N GLY A 414 -21.20 -24.80 -15.66
CA GLY A 414 -20.94 -25.35 -14.34
C GLY A 414 -21.46 -24.44 -13.23
N GLU A 415 -21.25 -24.90 -12.00
CA GLU A 415 -21.48 -24.11 -10.80
C GLU A 415 -20.13 -23.81 -10.13
N PRO A 416 -19.93 -22.60 -9.59
CA PRO A 416 -18.68 -22.27 -8.89
C PRO A 416 -18.54 -23.06 -7.59
N ASP A 417 -17.32 -23.24 -7.10
CA ASP A 417 -17.08 -23.96 -5.84
C ASP A 417 -17.83 -23.27 -4.67
N PRO A 418 -18.82 -23.94 -4.05
CA PRO A 418 -19.61 -23.34 -2.98
C PRO A 418 -18.79 -22.99 -1.74
N ALA A 419 -17.66 -23.68 -1.50
CA ALA A 419 -16.77 -23.36 -0.39
C ALA A 419 -16.03 -22.03 -0.63
N LEU A 420 -15.58 -21.77 -1.85
CA LEU A 420 -14.96 -20.49 -2.21
C LEU A 420 -15.98 -19.34 -2.14
N LEU A 421 -17.22 -19.59 -2.57
CA LEU A 421 -18.31 -18.62 -2.43
C LEU A 421 -18.61 -18.28 -0.96
N ALA A 422 -18.58 -19.27 -0.07
CA ALA A 422 -18.77 -19.04 1.36
C ALA A 422 -17.65 -18.18 1.96
N ILE A 423 -16.39 -18.41 1.57
CA ILE A 423 -15.24 -17.61 2.02
C ILE A 423 -15.36 -16.17 1.49
N GLN A 424 -15.75 -16.00 0.23
CA GLN A 424 -16.00 -14.67 -0.33
C GLN A 424 -17.13 -13.96 0.41
N ALA A 425 -18.24 -14.64 0.70
CA ALA A 425 -19.38 -14.05 1.41
C ALA A 425 -18.98 -13.57 2.82
N ASP A 426 -18.17 -14.36 3.53
CA ASP A 426 -17.59 -13.94 4.83
C ASP A 426 -16.70 -12.69 4.68
N ALA A 427 -15.81 -12.66 3.68
CA ALA A 427 -14.96 -11.49 3.44
C ALA A 427 -15.77 -10.23 3.06
N GLN A 428 -16.85 -10.41 2.30
CA GLN A 428 -17.80 -9.35 1.96
C GLN A 428 -18.54 -8.84 3.21
N GLU A 429 -19.04 -9.74 4.07
CA GLU A 429 -19.71 -9.39 5.34
C GLU A 429 -18.77 -8.62 6.27
N ARG A 430 -17.52 -9.07 6.40
CA ARG A 430 -16.47 -8.42 7.20
C ARG A 430 -15.89 -7.16 6.55
N ARG A 431 -16.27 -6.83 5.31
CA ARG A 431 -15.81 -5.64 4.58
C ARG A 431 -14.28 -5.53 4.52
N VAL A 432 -13.60 -6.62 4.18
CA VAL A 432 -12.12 -6.65 4.09
C VAL A 432 -11.62 -6.44 2.65
N GLY A 433 -10.39 -5.96 2.51
CA GLY A 433 -9.73 -5.74 1.22
C GLY A 433 -10.57 -4.90 0.25
N MET A 434 -10.78 -5.44 -0.96
CA MET A 434 -11.52 -4.83 -2.07
C MET A 434 -13.03 -4.64 -1.78
N TRP A 435 -13.54 -5.15 -0.66
CA TRP A 435 -14.96 -5.05 -0.25
C TRP A 435 -15.23 -3.91 0.76
N SER A 436 -14.17 -3.31 1.30
CA SER A 436 -14.25 -2.38 2.45
C SER A 436 -15.01 -1.09 2.19
N LYS A 437 -15.09 -0.63 0.94
CA LYS A 437 -15.81 0.60 0.54
C LYS A 437 -17.02 0.37 -0.37
N GLY A 438 -17.51 -0.86 -0.43
CA GLY A 438 -18.67 -1.23 -1.25
C GLY A 438 -18.52 -2.61 -1.86
N ILE A 439 -19.66 -3.28 -2.08
CA ILE A 439 -19.72 -4.56 -2.79
C ILE A 439 -20.57 -4.30 -4.04
N PRO A 440 -19.97 -4.27 -5.24
CA PRO A 440 -20.75 -4.14 -6.46
C PRO A 440 -21.56 -5.43 -6.68
N GLN A 441 -22.71 -5.35 -7.33
CA GLN A 441 -23.47 -6.55 -7.74
C GLN A 441 -22.69 -7.39 -8.74
N ARG A 442 -21.91 -6.72 -9.60
CA ARG A 442 -21.05 -7.35 -10.60
C ARG A 442 -19.71 -6.65 -10.69
N ILE A 443 -18.66 -7.41 -10.92
CA ILE A 443 -17.31 -6.90 -11.21
C ILE A 443 -17.07 -6.96 -12.71
N VAL A 444 -16.70 -5.83 -13.30
CA VAL A 444 -16.12 -5.79 -14.65
C VAL A 444 -14.70 -6.33 -14.58
N THR A 445 -14.45 -7.50 -15.17
CA THR A 445 -13.14 -8.18 -15.12
C THR A 445 -12.34 -8.00 -16.40
N ALA A 446 -12.99 -7.62 -17.51
CA ALA A 446 -12.29 -7.29 -18.74
C ALA A 446 -13.13 -6.32 -19.59
N VAL A 447 -12.45 -5.41 -20.29
CA VAL A 447 -13.04 -4.52 -21.29
C VAL A 447 -12.25 -4.68 -22.59
N HIS A 448 -12.91 -5.10 -23.67
CA HIS A 448 -12.30 -5.26 -25.00
C HIS A 448 -13.05 -4.43 -26.03
N SER A 449 -12.32 -3.51 -26.67
CA SER A 449 -12.85 -2.66 -27.73
C SER A 449 -12.97 -3.43 -29.04
N ARG A 450 -13.99 -3.09 -29.86
CA ARG A 450 -14.09 -3.60 -31.24
C ARG A 450 -12.82 -3.34 -32.06
N GLY A 451 -12.09 -2.26 -31.76
CA GLY A 451 -10.86 -1.90 -32.45
C GLY A 451 -9.67 -2.83 -32.19
N GLU A 452 -9.72 -3.72 -31.18
CA GLU A 452 -8.58 -4.60 -30.86
C GLU A 452 -8.35 -5.72 -31.90
N LYS A 453 -9.32 -5.98 -32.76
CA LYS A 453 -9.28 -7.06 -33.77
C LYS A 453 -9.52 -6.55 -35.19
N GLN A 454 -8.96 -5.38 -35.52
CA GLN A 454 -9.00 -4.86 -36.89
C GLN A 454 -8.42 -5.88 -37.87
N GLY A 455 -9.27 -6.43 -38.74
CA GLY A 455 -8.91 -7.46 -39.73
C GLY A 455 -9.67 -8.78 -39.61
N GLU A 456 -10.38 -9.01 -38.51
CA GLU A 456 -11.31 -10.14 -38.35
C GLU A 456 -12.74 -9.66 -38.65
N PRO A 457 -13.35 -10.02 -39.81
CA PRO A 457 -14.62 -9.44 -40.28
C PRO A 457 -15.81 -9.57 -39.31
N ASP A 458 -15.76 -10.54 -38.39
CA ASP A 458 -16.85 -10.92 -37.51
C ASP A 458 -16.52 -10.77 -36.01
N SER A 459 -15.42 -10.11 -35.66
CA SER A 459 -15.06 -9.98 -34.25
C SER A 459 -15.71 -8.76 -33.59
N ASN A 460 -16.78 -8.99 -32.82
CA ASN A 460 -17.32 -7.99 -31.93
C ASN A 460 -16.33 -7.71 -30.77
N GLY A 461 -16.38 -6.47 -30.25
CA GLY A 461 -15.80 -6.17 -28.96
C GLY A 461 -16.57 -6.90 -27.86
N TYR A 462 -15.95 -7.10 -26.71
CA TYR A 462 -16.65 -7.74 -25.61
C TYR A 462 -16.17 -7.29 -24.24
N ASN A 463 -17.09 -7.23 -23.29
CA ASN A 463 -16.76 -7.00 -21.90
C ASN A 463 -17.10 -8.24 -21.09
N ARG A 464 -16.28 -8.54 -20.09
CA ARG A 464 -16.54 -9.66 -19.17
C ARG A 464 -16.96 -9.11 -17.82
N VAL A 465 -18.03 -9.70 -17.29
CA VAL A 465 -18.56 -9.38 -15.97
C VAL A 465 -18.71 -10.65 -15.15
N CYS A 466 -18.52 -10.51 -13.84
CA CYS A 466 -18.69 -11.56 -12.85
C CYS A 466 -19.74 -11.13 -11.82
N ASP A 467 -20.74 -11.96 -11.54
CA ASP A 467 -21.68 -11.74 -10.43
C ASP A 467 -20.99 -12.01 -9.09
N THR A 468 -21.01 -11.04 -8.18
CA THR A 468 -20.28 -11.12 -6.89
C THR A 468 -20.96 -11.99 -5.84
N ARG A 469 -22.21 -12.40 -6.08
CA ARG A 469 -22.95 -13.32 -5.20
C ARG A 469 -22.81 -14.75 -5.67
N THR A 470 -22.85 -14.98 -6.98
CA THR A 470 -22.82 -16.34 -7.53
C THR A 470 -21.44 -16.76 -8.03
N GLY A 471 -20.50 -15.84 -8.27
CA GLY A 471 -19.17 -16.13 -8.86
C GLY A 471 -19.21 -16.48 -10.35
N LYS A 472 -20.38 -16.42 -10.98
CA LYS A 472 -20.56 -16.76 -12.40
C LYS A 472 -20.13 -15.58 -13.27
N SER A 473 -19.38 -15.87 -14.32
CA SER A 473 -18.91 -14.87 -15.27
C SER A 473 -19.44 -15.13 -16.68
N TRP A 474 -19.79 -14.05 -17.37
CA TRP A 474 -20.26 -14.10 -18.75
C TRP A 474 -19.70 -12.94 -19.56
N VAL A 475 -19.79 -13.10 -20.87
CA VAL A 475 -19.37 -12.11 -21.85
C VAL A 475 -20.57 -11.30 -22.29
N ARG A 476 -20.36 -10.00 -22.49
CA ARG A 476 -21.28 -9.07 -23.15
C ARG A 476 -20.63 -8.56 -24.41
N GLU A 477 -21.06 -9.09 -25.54
CA GLU A 477 -20.61 -8.61 -26.85
C GLU A 477 -21.20 -7.22 -27.13
N HIS A 478 -20.44 -6.41 -27.87
CA HIS A 478 -20.86 -5.10 -28.32
C HIS A 478 -20.09 -4.67 -29.58
N ASP A 479 -20.60 -3.67 -30.27
CA ASP A 479 -19.98 -3.04 -31.43
C ASP A 479 -19.19 -1.76 -31.09
N THR A 480 -19.14 -1.39 -29.80
CA THR A 480 -18.48 -0.18 -29.31
C THR A 480 -16.96 -0.23 -29.48
N THR A 481 -16.40 0.86 -30.00
CA THR A 481 -14.95 1.12 -30.03
C THR A 481 -14.61 2.09 -28.90
N PHE A 482 -13.95 1.60 -27.87
CA PHE A 482 -13.41 2.42 -26.79
C PHE A 482 -12.10 3.09 -27.20
N GLN A 483 -11.92 4.35 -26.78
CA GLN A 483 -10.65 5.06 -26.76
C GLN A 483 -9.89 4.71 -25.48
N ALA A 484 -8.55 4.78 -25.53
CA ALA A 484 -7.73 4.59 -24.34
C ALA A 484 -8.21 5.51 -23.22
N CYS A 485 -8.37 4.94 -22.03
CA CYS A 485 -8.87 5.60 -20.83
C CYS A 485 -10.38 5.84 -20.75
N ASP A 486 -11.17 5.34 -21.70
CA ASP A 486 -12.62 5.23 -21.53
C ASP A 486 -12.95 4.24 -20.40
N ALA A 487 -14.02 4.51 -19.64
CA ALA A 487 -14.49 3.59 -18.61
C ALA A 487 -15.79 2.90 -19.04
N TRP A 488 -15.91 1.62 -18.70
CA TRP A 488 -17.15 0.86 -18.84
C TRP A 488 -17.60 0.34 -17.48
N CYS A 489 -18.88 0.52 -17.17
CA CYS A 489 -19.45 0.19 -15.87
C CYS A 489 -20.61 -0.80 -15.97
N ASP A 490 -20.65 -1.78 -15.08
CA ASP A 490 -21.77 -2.71 -14.95
C ASP A 490 -21.95 -3.18 -13.50
N GLY A 491 -23.19 -3.17 -13.02
CA GLY A 491 -23.52 -3.70 -11.68
C GLY A 491 -22.82 -2.99 -10.53
N GLY A 492 -22.48 -1.71 -10.67
CA GLY A 492 -21.84 -0.91 -9.62
C GLY A 492 -20.31 -0.97 -9.61
N SER A 493 -19.68 -1.69 -10.53
CA SER A 493 -18.24 -1.59 -10.78
C SER A 493 -17.95 -1.02 -12.15
N CYS A 494 -16.75 -0.46 -12.29
CA CYS A 494 -16.24 0.08 -13.54
C CYS A 494 -14.81 -0.39 -13.77
N MET A 495 -14.45 -0.49 -15.05
CA MET A 495 -13.08 -0.75 -15.49
C MET A 495 -12.72 0.18 -16.64
N ILE A 496 -11.49 0.69 -16.61
CA ILE A 496 -10.91 1.53 -17.65
C ILE A 496 -10.41 0.62 -18.78
N TYR A 497 -10.82 0.93 -20.00
CA TYR A 497 -10.27 0.35 -21.21
C TYR A 497 -8.90 0.96 -21.51
N VAL A 498 -7.93 0.09 -21.75
CA VAL A 498 -6.60 0.47 -22.23
C VAL A 498 -6.21 -0.51 -23.34
N PRO A 499 -5.73 -0.07 -24.52
CA PRO A 499 -5.28 -0.98 -25.56
C PRO A 499 -4.13 -1.88 -25.05
N PHE A 500 -4.05 -3.14 -25.53
CA PHE A 500 -3.03 -4.09 -25.07
C PHE A 500 -1.59 -3.54 -25.11
N ALA A 501 -1.19 -2.90 -26.21
CA ALA A 501 0.13 -2.29 -26.36
C ALA A 501 0.42 -1.19 -25.32
N GLN A 502 -0.61 -0.46 -24.87
CA GLN A 502 -0.48 0.56 -23.83
C GLN A 502 -0.68 0.02 -22.40
N ARG A 503 -1.14 -1.23 -22.26
CA ARG A 503 -1.19 -1.93 -20.95
C ARG A 503 0.18 -2.50 -20.58
N TYR A 504 0.82 -3.16 -21.55
CA TYR A 504 2.02 -3.98 -21.31
C TYR A 504 3.28 -3.50 -22.04
N GLY A 505 3.17 -2.53 -22.96
CA GLY A 505 4.32 -1.95 -23.65
C GLY A 505 4.96 -0.79 -22.90
N ASP A 506 5.99 -0.20 -23.52
CA ASP A 506 6.79 0.88 -22.94
C ASP A 506 6.02 2.20 -22.83
N GLU A 507 5.07 2.44 -23.74
CA GLU A 507 4.23 3.65 -23.77
C GLU A 507 2.89 3.41 -23.08
N LYS A 508 2.91 3.38 -21.74
CA LYS A 508 1.68 3.20 -20.96
C LYS A 508 0.69 4.36 -21.17
N ALA A 509 -0.60 4.02 -21.26
CA ALA A 509 -1.67 5.01 -21.35
C ALA A 509 -1.65 5.96 -20.16
N TRP A 510 -2.04 7.22 -20.38
CA TRP A 510 -1.90 8.27 -19.36
C TRP A 510 -2.72 7.98 -18.09
N CYS A 511 -3.88 7.33 -18.22
CA CYS A 511 -4.72 6.91 -17.09
C CYS A 511 -4.11 5.79 -16.24
N MET A 512 -3.00 5.19 -16.68
CA MET A 512 -2.31 4.13 -15.93
C MET A 512 -1.16 4.67 -15.07
N HIS A 513 -0.85 5.97 -15.16
CA HIS A 513 0.17 6.59 -14.33
C HIS A 513 -0.43 7.04 -12.99
N MET A 514 0.15 6.54 -11.89
CA MET A 514 -0.28 6.83 -10.51
C MET A 514 -0.08 8.30 -10.10
N ASP A 515 0.80 9.02 -10.78
CA ASP A 515 1.23 10.39 -10.44
C ASP A 515 0.27 11.49 -10.95
N GLN A 516 -0.52 11.20 -11.98
CA GLN A 516 -1.46 12.18 -12.56
C GLN A 516 -2.73 12.35 -11.73
N GLY A 517 -2.90 11.53 -10.68
CA GLY A 517 -4.03 11.60 -9.79
C GLY A 517 -5.34 11.43 -10.53
N ASN A 518 -5.48 10.27 -11.17
CA ASN A 518 -6.73 9.75 -11.72
C ASN A 518 -7.75 9.56 -10.60
N ARG A 519 -8.20 10.69 -10.05
CA ARG A 519 -9.56 10.85 -9.57
C ARG A 519 -10.42 10.82 -10.83
N LEU A 520 -10.53 9.66 -11.45
CA LEU A 520 -11.73 9.33 -12.19
C LEU A 520 -12.81 9.25 -11.12
N VAL A 521 -13.29 10.44 -10.74
CA VAL A 521 -14.50 10.62 -9.96
C VAL A 521 -15.54 9.83 -10.71
N SER A 522 -16.33 9.02 -9.99
CA SER A 522 -17.42 8.24 -10.53
C SER A 522 -18.07 8.99 -11.70
N PRO A 523 -18.25 8.35 -12.88
CA PRO A 523 -18.82 9.04 -14.03
C PRO A 523 -20.09 9.77 -13.57
N PRO A 524 -20.34 11.00 -14.07
CA PRO A 524 -21.50 11.78 -13.67
C PRO A 524 -22.73 10.88 -13.71
N SER A 525 -23.50 10.94 -12.61
CA SER A 525 -24.67 10.10 -12.33
C SER A 525 -25.43 9.65 -13.58
N ARG A 526 -25.39 8.33 -13.84
CA ARG A 526 -26.23 7.53 -14.75
C ARG A 526 -26.31 8.00 -16.23
N PRO A 527 -25.80 7.23 -17.19
CA PRO A 527 -26.52 7.08 -18.45
C PRO A 527 -27.93 6.56 -18.16
N ALA A 528 -28.93 7.05 -18.89
CA ALA A 528 -30.30 6.54 -18.81
C ALA A 528 -30.30 5.00 -18.92
N PRO A 529 -31.18 4.29 -18.19
CA PRO A 529 -31.21 2.84 -18.24
C PRO A 529 -31.42 2.39 -19.69
N LEU A 530 -30.39 1.78 -20.29
CA LEU A 530 -30.57 0.91 -21.44
C LEU A 530 -31.51 -0.19 -20.97
N GLY A 531 -32.64 -0.35 -21.65
CA GLY A 531 -33.76 -1.19 -21.25
C GLY A 531 -33.32 -2.53 -20.68
N ALA A 532 -33.62 -2.75 -19.40
CA ALA A 532 -33.75 -4.09 -18.88
C ALA A 532 -34.88 -4.76 -19.67
N ASP A 533 -34.55 -5.82 -20.40
CA ASP A 533 -35.42 -6.90 -20.91
C ASP A 533 -34.98 -7.43 -22.29
N ALA A 534 -33.67 -7.61 -22.52
CA ALA A 534 -33.23 -8.61 -23.49
C ALA A 534 -33.12 -9.96 -22.76
N PRO A 535 -33.91 -10.99 -23.12
CA PRO A 535 -33.81 -12.30 -22.51
C PRO A 535 -32.40 -12.84 -22.72
N LEU A 536 -31.79 -13.31 -21.62
CA LEU A 536 -30.53 -14.07 -21.66
C LEU A 536 -30.77 -15.31 -22.52
N THR A 537 -30.21 -15.34 -23.74
CA THR A 537 -30.03 -16.59 -24.47
C THR A 537 -29.00 -17.45 -23.72
N PRO A 538 -29.30 -18.73 -23.46
CA PRO A 538 -28.46 -19.62 -22.66
C PRO A 538 -27.11 -19.97 -23.28
#